data_AF-A0A5D0RLZ3-F1
#
_entry.id   AF-A0A5D0RLZ3-F1
#
_cell.length_a   1.000
_cell.length_b   1.000
_cell.length_c   1.000
_cell.angle_alpha   90.00
_cell.angle_beta   90.00
_cell.angle_gamma   90.00
#
_symmetry.space_group_name_H-M   'P 1'
#
loop_
_entity.id
_entity.type
_entity.pdbx_description
1 polymer ?
#
loop_
_entity_poly.entity_id
_entity_poly.type
_entity_poly.pdbx_seq_one_letter_code
_entity_poly.pdbx_strand_id
1 'polypeptide(L)'
;MISTPDRETAVALINESVTIGARRAKACAELEISDRTLRRWTKGGGVRPDQRPLVPRPEPANKLSVVERATVLEVRNSTEFASLPPSQIVPKLADQGRYLASESSFYRILRAQGQQRHRGRAKPPVRRKSPASYQACAPCEVWTWDITWMPG
;
A
#
# COMPACT_ATOMS: atom_id res chain seq x y z
N MET A 1 -16.27 -1.42 -1.97
CA MET A 1 -16.81 -0.22 -2.67
C MET A 1 -17.42 -0.73 -3.95
N ILE A 2 -18.71 -0.50 -4.21
CA ILE A 2 -19.42 -1.08 -5.35
C ILE A 2 -19.26 -0.14 -6.54
N SER A 3 -18.67 -0.64 -7.62
CA SER A 3 -18.41 0.12 -8.84
C SER A 3 -19.71 0.53 -9.53
N THR A 4 -19.68 1.54 -10.41
CA THR A 4 -20.90 1.96 -11.13
C THR A 4 -21.51 0.82 -11.96
N PRO A 5 -20.74 0.03 -12.72
CA PRO A 5 -21.26 -1.14 -13.43
C PRO A 5 -21.92 -2.18 -12.50
N ASP A 6 -21.29 -2.46 -11.34
CA ASP A 6 -21.86 -3.43 -10.40
C ASP A 6 -23.19 -2.95 -9.80
N ARG A 7 -23.35 -1.63 -9.61
CA ARG A 7 -24.62 -1.04 -9.15
C ARG A 7 -25.71 -1.16 -10.22
N GLU A 8 -25.38 -0.95 -11.49
CA GLU A 8 -26.32 -1.08 -12.59
C GLU A 8 -26.83 -2.51 -12.70
N THR A 9 -25.91 -3.49 -12.64
CA THR A 9 -26.25 -4.91 -12.62
C THR A 9 -27.10 -5.28 -11.42
N ALA A 10 -26.73 -4.84 -10.21
CA ALA A 10 -27.49 -5.11 -9.00
C ALA A 10 -28.91 -4.53 -9.05
N VAL A 11 -29.07 -3.31 -9.59
CA VAL A 11 -30.39 -2.68 -9.75
C VAL A 11 -31.24 -3.43 -10.77
N ALA A 12 -30.65 -3.87 -11.89
CA ALA A 12 -31.34 -4.66 -12.91
C ALA A 12 -31.87 -5.98 -12.34
N LEU A 13 -31.01 -6.76 -11.68
CA LEU A 13 -31.37 -8.06 -11.08
C LEU A 13 -32.44 -7.94 -10.00
N ILE A 14 -32.37 -6.88 -9.17
CA ILE A 14 -33.40 -6.64 -8.14
C ILE A 14 -34.72 -6.24 -8.78
N ASN A 15 -34.72 -5.39 -9.81
CA ASN A 15 -35.94 -4.97 -10.50
C ASN A 15 -36.60 -6.15 -11.22
N GLU A 16 -35.83 -7.01 -11.87
CA GLU A 16 -36.29 -8.24 -12.49
C GLU A 16 -36.97 -9.15 -11.46
N SER A 17 -36.28 -9.42 -10.34
CA SER A 17 -36.81 -10.25 -9.25
C SER A 17 -38.11 -9.68 -8.66
N VAL A 18 -38.19 -8.36 -8.49
CA VAL A 18 -39.40 -7.69 -7.99
C VAL A 18 -40.55 -7.78 -9.01
N THR A 19 -40.25 -7.70 -10.30
CA THR A 19 -41.24 -7.85 -11.39
C THR A 19 -41.84 -9.25 -11.41
N ILE A 20 -41.03 -10.27 -11.11
CA ILE A 20 -41.47 -11.68 -10.98
C ILE A 20 -42.29 -11.91 -9.69
N GLY A 21 -42.33 -10.93 -8.77
CA GLY A 21 -43.15 -10.96 -7.56
C GLY A 21 -42.38 -11.09 -6.24
N ALA A 22 -41.04 -11.05 -6.28
CA ALA A 22 -40.25 -11.06 -5.05
C ALA A 22 -40.44 -9.76 -4.25
N ARG A 23 -40.50 -9.88 -2.92
CA ARG A 23 -40.45 -8.68 -2.05
C ARG A 23 -39.09 -8.01 -2.21
N ARG A 24 -39.08 -6.73 -2.56
CA ARG A 24 -37.85 -5.93 -2.74
C ARG A 24 -36.83 -6.10 -1.61
N ALA A 25 -37.28 -6.10 -0.36
CA ALA A 25 -36.40 -6.30 0.80
C ALA A 25 -35.67 -7.65 0.78
N LYS A 26 -36.32 -8.72 0.32
CA LYS A 26 -35.70 -10.05 0.19
C LYS A 26 -34.70 -10.10 -0.98
N ALA A 27 -35.06 -9.50 -2.12
CA ALA A 27 -34.16 -9.40 -3.27
C ALA A 27 -32.90 -8.55 -2.95
N CYS A 28 -33.04 -7.49 -2.15
CA CYS A 28 -31.90 -6.71 -1.67
C CYS A 28 -31.02 -7.53 -0.70
N ALA A 29 -31.62 -8.32 0.18
CA ALA A 29 -30.91 -9.14 1.16
C ALA A 29 -30.03 -10.21 0.52
N GLU A 30 -30.45 -10.79 -0.61
CA GLU A 30 -29.66 -11.78 -1.36
C GLU A 30 -28.33 -11.22 -1.88
N LEU A 31 -28.31 -9.94 -2.23
CA LEU A 31 -27.10 -9.21 -2.66
C LEU A 31 -26.39 -8.52 -1.49
N GLU A 32 -26.77 -8.84 -0.24
CA GLU A 32 -26.24 -8.24 0.99
C GLU A 32 -26.33 -6.70 1.03
N ILE A 33 -27.32 -6.13 0.33
CA ILE A 33 -27.57 -4.68 0.35
C ILE A 33 -28.87 -4.33 1.07
N SER A 34 -28.89 -3.17 1.72
CA SER A 34 -30.12 -2.66 2.32
C SER A 34 -31.02 -2.02 1.27
N ASP A 35 -32.34 -2.09 1.47
CA ASP A 35 -33.32 -1.36 0.65
C ASP A 35 -33.04 0.15 0.62
N ARG A 36 -32.52 0.71 1.72
CA ARG A 36 -32.10 2.12 1.79
C ARG A 36 -30.93 2.43 0.85
N THR A 37 -30.00 1.49 0.68
CA THR A 37 -28.86 1.61 -0.25
C THR A 37 -29.36 1.61 -1.69
N LEU A 38 -30.26 0.68 -2.04
CA LEU A 38 -30.88 0.62 -3.36
C LEU A 38 -31.63 1.91 -3.71
N ARG A 39 -32.50 2.39 -2.81
CA ARG A 39 -33.22 3.66 -2.98
C ARG A 39 -32.28 4.85 -3.16
N ARG A 40 -31.12 4.84 -2.49
CA ARG A 40 -30.12 5.89 -2.62
C ARG A 40 -29.46 5.88 -4.00
N TRP A 41 -29.19 4.69 -4.56
CA TRP A 41 -28.63 4.57 -5.91
C TRP A 41 -29.61 5.02 -6.98
N THR A 42 -30.90 4.70 -6.85
CA THR A 42 -31.94 4.99 -7.85
C THR A 42 -32.64 6.34 -7.67
N LYS A 43 -32.23 7.14 -6.67
CA LYS A 43 -32.83 8.45 -6.40
C LYS A 43 -32.64 9.39 -7.61
N GLY A 44 -33.72 9.68 -8.33
CA GLY A 44 -33.70 10.55 -9.52
C GLY A 44 -33.77 9.81 -10.86
N GLY A 45 -34.25 8.57 -10.89
CA GLY A 45 -34.63 7.88 -12.14
C GLY A 45 -33.51 7.09 -12.82
N GLY A 46 -32.28 7.15 -12.31
CA GLY A 46 -31.12 6.39 -12.81
C GLY A 46 -30.16 5.99 -11.70
N VAL A 47 -29.27 5.02 -12.00
CA VAL A 47 -28.27 4.53 -11.05
C VAL A 47 -27.16 5.56 -10.89
N ARG A 48 -27.01 6.12 -9.69
CA ARG A 48 -25.98 7.12 -9.41
C ARG A 48 -24.61 6.46 -9.22
N PRO A 49 -23.55 6.99 -9.88
CA PRO A 49 -22.19 6.55 -9.64
C PRO A 49 -21.77 6.86 -8.20
N ASP A 50 -20.74 6.16 -7.72
CA ASP A 50 -20.13 6.55 -6.45
C ASP A 50 -19.50 7.94 -6.60
N GLN A 51 -19.96 8.91 -5.82
CA GLN A 51 -19.40 10.25 -5.83
C GLN A 51 -18.13 10.36 -5.00
N ARG A 52 -17.83 9.41 -4.09
CA ARG A 52 -16.64 9.50 -3.20
C ARG A 52 -15.29 9.61 -3.94
N PRO A 53 -15.08 9.00 -5.12
CA PRO A 53 -13.88 9.21 -5.94
C PRO A 53 -13.94 10.46 -6.80
N LEU A 54 -15.15 10.91 -7.15
CA LEU A 54 -15.40 12.05 -8.05
C LEU A 54 -15.38 13.38 -7.31
N VAL A 55 -15.56 13.35 -5.99
CA VAL A 55 -15.53 14.56 -5.15
C VAL A 55 -14.10 15.14 -5.19
N PRO A 56 -13.94 16.41 -5.62
CA PRO A 56 -12.65 17.07 -5.58
C PRO A 56 -12.22 17.19 -4.12
N ARG A 57 -11.08 16.58 -3.79
CA ARG A 57 -10.48 16.73 -2.47
C ARG A 57 -9.48 17.89 -2.54
N PRO A 58 -9.63 18.93 -1.70
CA PRO A 58 -8.67 20.01 -1.67
C PRO A 58 -7.30 19.47 -1.29
N GLU A 59 -6.25 20.12 -1.76
CA GLU A 59 -4.89 19.75 -1.35
C GLU A 59 -4.73 19.98 0.15
N PRO A 60 -4.12 19.04 0.89
CA PRO A 60 -3.95 19.21 2.33
C PRO A 60 -3.01 20.40 2.59
N ALA A 61 -3.33 21.23 3.58
CA ALA A 61 -2.55 22.43 3.93
C ALA A 61 -1.07 22.10 4.23
N ASN A 62 -0.80 20.92 4.78
CA ASN A 62 0.55 20.46 5.14
C ASN A 62 1.30 19.79 3.98
N LYS A 63 0.83 19.95 2.74
CA LYS A 63 1.49 19.39 1.56
C LYS A 63 2.78 20.16 1.30
N LEU A 64 3.92 19.47 1.41
CA LEU A 64 5.21 20.01 0.99
C LEU A 64 5.13 20.52 -0.45
N SER A 65 5.48 21.78 -0.63
CA SER A 65 5.61 22.49 -1.89
C SER A 65 6.69 21.85 -2.76
N VAL A 66 6.71 22.22 -4.04
CA VAL A 66 7.72 21.72 -4.98
C VAL A 66 9.13 22.17 -4.55
N VAL A 67 9.26 23.39 -4.02
CA VAL A 67 10.53 23.96 -3.55
C VAL A 67 11.06 23.22 -2.32
N GLU A 68 10.21 22.95 -1.34
CA GLU A 68 10.62 22.18 -0.15
C GLU A 68 11.04 20.76 -0.52
N ARG A 69 10.36 20.12 -1.47
CA ARG A 69 10.74 18.79 -1.97
C ARG A 69 12.09 18.83 -2.68
N ALA A 70 12.37 19.85 -3.46
CA ALA A 70 13.66 20.03 -4.12
C ALA A 70 14.78 20.21 -3.09
N THR A 71 14.55 21.03 -2.06
CA THR A 71 15.48 21.23 -0.95
C THR A 71 15.81 19.92 -0.22
N VAL A 72 14.79 19.09 0.05
CA VAL A 72 14.97 17.76 0.64
C VAL A 72 15.87 16.86 -0.23
N LEU A 73 15.68 16.89 -1.55
CA LEU A 73 16.50 16.11 -2.49
C LEU A 73 17.93 16.61 -2.58
N GLU A 74 18.11 17.93 -2.57
CA GLU A 74 19.43 18.57 -2.57
C GLU A 74 20.22 18.19 -1.32
N VAL A 75 19.62 18.35 -0.13
CA VAL A 75 20.26 17.98 1.14
C VAL A 75 20.60 16.51 1.14
N ARG A 76 19.70 15.63 0.69
CA ARG A 76 19.99 14.20 0.62
C ARG A 76 21.15 13.88 -0.33
N ASN A 77 21.27 14.58 -1.46
CA ASN A 77 22.30 14.33 -2.46
C ASN A 77 23.62 15.07 -2.18
N SER A 78 23.66 15.91 -1.16
CA SER A 78 24.89 16.52 -0.68
C SER A 78 25.91 15.47 -0.21
N THR A 79 27.19 15.79 -0.28
CA THR A 79 28.29 14.89 0.08
C THR A 79 28.21 14.40 1.53
N GLU A 80 27.71 15.23 2.45
CA GLU A 80 27.56 14.92 3.88
C GLU A 80 26.49 13.85 4.15
N PHE A 81 25.37 13.91 3.43
CA PHE A 81 24.20 13.04 3.67
C PHE A 81 24.02 11.95 2.60
N ALA A 82 24.85 11.95 1.55
CA ALA A 82 24.73 11.02 0.43
C ALA A 82 24.76 9.54 0.87
N SER A 83 25.52 9.17 1.89
CA SER A 83 25.60 7.77 2.35
C SER A 83 24.56 7.41 3.42
N LEU A 84 23.85 8.40 3.98
CA LEU A 84 23.03 8.21 5.17
C LEU A 84 21.55 7.93 4.82
N PRO A 85 20.86 7.06 5.57
CA PRO A 85 19.42 6.87 5.43
C PRO A 85 18.65 8.06 6.03
N PRO A 86 17.38 8.28 5.61
CA PRO A 86 16.54 9.33 6.18
C PRO A 86 16.42 9.32 7.71
N SER A 87 16.44 8.13 8.34
CA SER A 87 16.43 7.97 9.80
C SER A 87 17.66 8.54 10.51
N GLN A 88 18.77 8.76 9.80
CA GLN A 88 19.98 9.41 10.32
C GLN A 88 20.09 10.86 9.86
N ILE A 89 19.56 11.20 8.68
CA ILE A 89 19.58 12.56 8.14
C ILE A 89 18.69 13.48 8.98
N VAL A 90 17.47 13.06 9.31
CA VAL A 90 16.50 13.91 10.02
C VAL A 90 16.99 14.30 11.42
N PRO A 91 17.49 13.39 12.27
CA PRO A 91 18.09 13.77 13.56
C PRO A 91 19.28 14.71 13.42
N LYS A 92 20.21 14.45 12.48
CA LYS A 92 21.36 15.33 12.26
C LYS A 92 20.97 16.75 11.83
N LEU A 93 19.95 16.88 10.99
CA LEU A 93 19.42 18.19 10.63
C LEU A 93 18.77 18.89 11.83
N ALA A 94 18.07 18.14 12.69
CA ALA A 94 17.49 18.67 13.91
C ALA A 94 18.56 19.13 14.91
N ASP A 95 19.67 18.40 15.04
CA ASP A 95 20.84 18.81 15.85
C ASP A 95 21.46 20.12 15.34
N GLN A 96 21.38 20.36 14.02
CA GLN A 96 21.78 21.62 13.38
C GLN A 96 20.69 22.72 13.46
N GLY A 97 19.56 22.47 14.14
CA GLY A 97 18.43 23.40 14.25
C GLY A 97 17.62 23.58 12.97
N ARG A 98 17.76 22.68 11.98
CA ARG A 98 17.12 22.76 10.67
C ARG A 98 16.03 21.70 10.53
N TYR A 99 14.78 22.11 10.32
CA TYR A 99 13.69 21.20 10.01
C TYR A 99 13.23 21.37 8.56
N LEU A 100 13.31 20.29 7.77
CA LEU A 100 12.83 20.28 6.38
C LEU A 100 11.53 19.49 6.23
N ALA A 101 11.49 18.27 6.77
CA ALA A 101 10.33 17.39 6.73
C ALA A 101 10.49 16.21 7.70
N SER A 102 9.38 15.55 8.04
CA SER A 102 9.42 14.29 8.79
C SER A 102 10.14 13.17 8.03
N GLU A 103 10.66 12.16 8.74
CA GLU A 103 11.26 10.97 8.16
C GLU A 103 10.35 10.30 7.12
N SER A 104 9.07 10.14 7.45
CA SER A 104 8.08 9.54 6.55
C SER A 104 7.94 10.31 5.24
N SER A 105 8.04 11.63 5.29
CA SER A 105 8.02 12.51 4.12
C SER A 105 9.29 12.36 3.28
N PHE A 106 10.47 12.26 3.90
CA PHE A 106 11.73 11.94 3.20
C PHE A 106 11.61 10.60 2.45
N TYR A 107 11.12 9.55 3.12
CA TYR A 107 10.91 8.25 2.47
C TYR A 107 9.90 8.33 1.32
N ARG A 108 8.82 9.11 1.45
CA ARG A 108 7.84 9.31 0.36
C ARG A 108 8.46 10.04 -0.84
N ILE A 109 9.23 11.10 -0.60
CA ILE A 109 9.90 11.88 -1.65
C ILE A 109 10.94 11.02 -2.38
N LEU A 110 11.77 10.29 -1.65
CA LEU A 110 12.80 9.43 -2.23
C LEU A 110 12.22 8.25 -3.01
N ARG A 111 11.09 7.69 -2.56
CA ARG A 111 10.35 6.67 -3.32
C ARG A 111 9.80 7.23 -4.64
N ALA A 112 9.21 8.42 -4.61
CA ALA A 112 8.69 9.06 -5.82
C ALA A 112 9.79 9.34 -6.87
N GLN A 113 11.02 9.61 -6.42
CA GLN A 113 12.18 9.84 -7.28
C GLN A 113 12.99 8.57 -7.60
N GLY A 114 12.56 7.39 -7.15
CA GLY A 114 13.29 6.13 -7.38
C GLY A 114 14.69 6.08 -6.75
N GLN A 115 14.96 6.94 -5.76
CA GLN A 115 16.26 7.08 -5.10
C GLN A 115 16.40 6.20 -3.85
N GLN A 116 15.34 5.47 -3.46
CA GLN A 116 15.39 4.40 -2.48
C GLN A 116 15.92 3.12 -3.12
N ARG A 117 17.24 3.01 -3.20
CA ARG A 117 17.92 1.79 -3.64
C ARG A 117 18.79 1.28 -2.51
N HIS A 118 18.97 -0.04 -2.48
CA HIS A 118 19.91 -0.67 -1.57
C HIS A 118 21.32 -0.13 -1.85
N ARG A 119 21.95 0.49 -0.85
CA ARG A 119 23.29 1.12 -0.93
C ARG A 119 24.39 0.29 -0.27
N GLY A 120 24.05 -0.85 0.31
CA GLY A 120 25.03 -1.74 0.94
C GLY A 120 25.86 -2.51 -0.08
N ARG A 121 27.10 -2.83 0.29
CA ARG A 121 27.98 -3.77 -0.45
C ARG A 121 27.47 -5.22 -0.47
N ALA A 122 26.39 -5.52 0.26
CA ALA A 122 25.82 -6.85 0.26
C ALA A 122 25.44 -7.25 -1.16
N LYS A 123 25.90 -8.42 -1.58
CA LYS A 123 25.55 -9.00 -2.88
C LYS A 123 24.02 -9.17 -2.94
N PRO A 124 23.40 -8.95 -4.11
CA PRO A 124 21.98 -9.23 -4.26
C PRO A 124 21.70 -10.69 -3.87
N PRO A 125 20.54 -10.99 -3.25
CA PRO A 125 20.17 -12.36 -2.93
C PRO A 125 20.22 -13.22 -4.19
N VAL A 126 21.07 -14.24 -4.18
CA VAL A 126 21.16 -15.19 -5.29
C VAL A 126 20.14 -16.29 -5.02
N ARG A 127 19.21 -16.50 -5.97
CA ARG A 127 18.34 -17.68 -5.95
C ARG A 127 19.20 -18.92 -6.17
N ARG A 128 19.60 -19.58 -5.08
CA ARG A 128 20.27 -20.88 -5.12
C ARG A 128 19.22 -21.96 -5.25
N LYS A 129 19.53 -23.04 -5.99
CA LYS A 129 18.71 -24.25 -5.93
C LYS A 129 18.63 -24.68 -4.47
N SER A 130 17.44 -25.08 -4.02
CA SER A 130 17.29 -25.68 -2.70
C SER A 130 18.30 -26.83 -2.57
N PRO A 131 18.98 -26.98 -1.42
CA PRO A 131 19.83 -28.13 -1.17
C PRO A 131 19.04 -29.42 -1.41
N ALA A 132 19.73 -30.49 -1.78
CA ALA A 132 19.11 -31.81 -1.81
C ALA A 132 18.55 -32.11 -0.42
N SER A 133 17.23 -32.28 -0.31
CA SER A 133 16.56 -32.62 0.94
C SER A 133 16.64 -34.13 1.15
N TYR A 134 17.13 -34.55 2.31
CA TYR A 134 17.12 -35.94 2.74
C TYR A 134 16.00 -36.14 3.76
N GLN A 135 15.29 -37.27 3.67
CA GLN A 135 14.26 -37.67 4.62
C GLN A 135 14.74 -38.92 5.35
N ALA A 136 14.69 -38.90 6.69
CA ALA A 136 14.95 -40.06 7.53
C ALA A 136 13.63 -40.65 8.03
N CYS A 137 13.47 -41.96 7.88
CA CYS A 137 12.35 -42.75 8.42
C CYS A 137 12.76 -43.55 9.67
N ALA A 138 14.06 -43.72 9.91
CA ALA A 138 14.63 -44.39 11.08
C ALA A 138 15.88 -43.67 11.64
N PRO A 139 16.29 -43.97 12.89
CA PRO A 139 17.54 -43.45 13.44
C PRO A 139 18.77 -43.82 12.59
N CYS A 140 19.76 -42.93 12.56
CA CYS A 140 21.06 -43.09 11.86
C CYS A 140 21.02 -43.12 10.31
N GLU A 141 19.89 -42.77 9.68
CA GLU A 141 19.79 -42.72 8.21
C GLU A 141 20.30 -41.40 7.60
N VAL A 142 20.26 -40.29 8.35
CA VAL A 142 20.73 -38.97 7.90
C VAL A 142 21.61 -38.36 8.98
N TRP A 143 22.81 -37.92 8.58
CA TRP A 143 23.77 -37.26 9.43
C TRP A 143 23.89 -35.81 8.97
N THR A 144 23.72 -34.86 9.89
CA THR A 144 23.92 -33.43 9.62
C THR A 144 25.01 -32.91 10.55
N TRP A 145 25.86 -32.05 10.03
CA TRP A 145 26.87 -31.34 10.82
C TRP A 145 26.63 -29.84 10.67
N ASP A 146 26.99 -29.08 11.70
CA ASP A 146 27.11 -27.62 11.61
C ASP A 146 28.39 -27.20 12.33
N ILE A 147 28.96 -26.07 11.92
CA ILE A 147 30.16 -25.51 12.54
C ILE A 147 29.79 -24.25 13.33
N THR A 148 30.14 -24.24 14.61
CA THR A 148 29.99 -23.04 15.44
C THR A 148 31.30 -22.27 15.44
N TRP A 149 31.27 -21.02 14.99
CA TRP A 149 32.41 -20.13 15.12
C TRP A 149 32.58 -19.72 16.59
N MET A 150 33.81 -19.83 17.10
CA MET A 150 34.17 -19.33 18.44
C MET A 150 35.13 -18.14 18.31
N PRO A 151 34.87 -17.01 18.99
CA PRO A 151 35.82 -15.90 19.07
C PRO A 151 37.06 -16.34 19.87
N GLY A 152 38.24 -16.07 19.32
CA GLY A 152 39.53 -16.22 20.01
C GLY A 152 39.97 -14.94 20.70
#